data_AF-A0A972CS71-F1
#
_entry.id   AF-A0A972CS71-F1
#
_cell.length_a   1.000
_cell.length_b   1.000
_cell.length_c   1.000
_cell.angle_alpha   90.00
_cell.angle_beta   90.00
_cell.angle_gamma   90.00
#
_symmetry.space_group_name_H-M   'P 1'
#
loop_
_entity.id
_entity.type
_entity.pdbx_description
1 polymer ?
#
loop_
_entity_poly.entity_id
_entity_poly.type
_entity_poly.pdbx_seq_one_letter_code
_entity_poly.pdbx_strand_id
1 'polypeptide(L)'
;MSKLDYEEIQSIQEKTIKKLIKYINENLKEDRSLDSIEFYYPDFDENKTRLAFNVWISTDYRTSSGKSFIELMLDEKSHQLTSLEKSILIERNRSFISLYEIERIDGEYIYAKDLLTGTRHSLLEPNISGMLNPKDLIFGRVGKIIEYKGFIGNINFLPSSIKDEFLEKVFVDYNRSRFKYPDLTIDRYLKLFSINVYKIYTESIYDAIDKELDSDSDATSALYDELDNFEIYLESQVSKSEMKTHIVNLINLFEHYILECGGSLKDLVDMDLEHLFKKAIEDGLISSQQEFSSYVSTLKKYFKYMKTVNPAYKEAYRKILKISRDRFLYIYDTYKINLDFNINRNISCNISDAISDTSFDFIMDYEKFLLFLISNPLDLTRKKKYINRKTLLELNNIMELRENITKKAPNQRDFPLINLFYNFSLANRLTRIQNCKLLITKRGHTFLRLLDEEKFTMFVQYLLSNDIIDCIVADADNNKLANSTRSNLFNLLYNLKEGIYYNYNEFDFNSLGSIRYIFTYLKYMKFMGLIEYSYYPLSFTITHLGKIVFSILQDKNKKYQDSGKIIYLHQ
;
A
#
# COMPACT_ATOMS: atom_id res chain seq x y z
N MET A 1 -34.62 7.16 33.18
CA MET A 1 -35.07 6.98 31.78
C MET A 1 -34.82 5.51 31.45
N SER A 2 -35.79 4.81 30.86
CA SER A 2 -35.54 3.47 30.33
C SER A 2 -34.41 3.56 29.30
N LYS A 3 -33.51 2.58 29.31
CA LYS A 3 -32.42 2.50 28.33
C LYS A 3 -33.07 2.27 26.97
N LEU A 4 -32.94 3.25 26.07
CA LEU A 4 -33.50 3.13 24.72
C LEU A 4 -32.71 2.07 23.96
N ASP A 5 -33.39 1.23 23.19
CA ASP A 5 -32.69 0.29 22.31
C ASP A 5 -32.17 0.98 21.04
N TYR A 6 -31.36 0.25 20.26
CA TYR A 6 -30.72 0.79 19.07
C TYR A 6 -31.75 1.23 18.00
N GLU A 7 -32.85 0.47 17.82
CA GLU A 7 -33.88 0.76 16.82
C GLU A 7 -34.71 1.99 17.22
N GLU A 8 -35.04 2.13 18.50
CA GLU A 8 -35.69 3.32 19.06
C GLU A 8 -34.84 4.58 18.85
N ILE A 9 -33.53 4.49 19.12
CA ILE A 9 -32.59 5.60 18.90
C ILE A 9 -32.53 6.00 17.42
N GLN A 10 -32.44 5.01 16.51
CA GLN A 10 -32.43 5.25 15.07
C GLN A 10 -33.72 5.91 14.59
N SER A 11 -34.87 5.45 15.08
CA SER A 11 -36.18 6.03 14.75
C SER A 11 -36.30 7.51 15.19
N ILE A 12 -35.80 7.84 16.38
CA ILE A 12 -35.76 9.23 16.87
C ILE A 12 -34.82 10.06 15.98
N GLN A 13 -33.65 9.54 15.62
CA GLN A 13 -32.71 10.21 14.72
C GLN A 13 -33.34 10.50 13.36
N GLU A 14 -33.93 9.51 12.70
CA GLU A 14 -34.60 9.70 11.41
C GLU A 14 -35.70 10.77 11.46
N LYS A 15 -36.54 10.72 12.51
CA LYS A 15 -37.60 11.72 12.71
C LYS A 15 -37.03 13.12 12.90
N THR A 16 -35.94 13.24 13.66
CA THR A 16 -35.24 14.51 13.88
C THR A 16 -34.69 15.07 12.57
N ILE A 17 -34.04 14.23 11.76
CA ILE A 17 -33.49 14.64 10.47
C ILE A 17 -34.60 15.04 9.49
N LYS A 18 -35.72 14.32 9.45
CA LYS A 18 -36.90 14.71 8.64
C LYS A 18 -37.42 16.10 9.02
N LYS A 19 -37.50 16.42 10.31
CA LYS A 19 -37.88 17.76 10.79
C LYS A 19 -36.86 18.83 10.35
N LEU A 20 -35.56 18.54 10.45
CA LEU A 20 -34.49 19.46 10.05
C LEU A 20 -34.52 19.74 8.55
N ILE A 21 -34.65 18.72 7.70
CA ILE A 21 -34.74 18.89 6.25
C ILE A 21 -35.98 19.70 5.86
N LYS A 22 -37.12 19.45 6.53
CA LYS A 22 -38.33 20.26 6.32
C LYS A 22 -38.07 21.74 6.66
N TYR A 23 -37.46 22.02 7.81
CA TYR A 23 -37.10 23.37 8.23
C TYR A 23 -36.15 24.05 7.25
N ILE A 24 -35.11 23.34 6.79
CA ILE A 24 -34.16 23.85 5.79
C ILE A 24 -34.91 24.22 4.50
N ASN A 25 -35.77 23.36 3.96
CA ASN A 25 -36.53 23.63 2.74
C ASN A 25 -37.48 24.83 2.85
N GLU A 26 -38.03 25.09 4.03
CA GLU A 26 -38.89 26.24 4.30
C GLU A 26 -38.09 27.56 4.31
N ASN A 27 -36.87 27.55 4.85
CA ASN A 27 -36.04 28.75 5.00
C ASN A 27 -35.05 28.98 3.85
N LEU A 28 -34.76 27.95 3.04
CA LEU A 28 -33.86 28.02 1.89
C LEU A 28 -34.28 29.05 0.86
N LYS A 29 -35.58 29.29 0.70
CA LYS A 29 -36.12 30.24 -0.28
C LYS A 29 -35.75 31.70 0.01
N GLU A 30 -35.32 32.00 1.23
CA GLU A 30 -34.98 33.35 1.67
C GLU A 30 -33.47 33.65 1.58
N ASP A 31 -32.61 32.63 1.45
CA ASP A 31 -31.15 32.78 1.41
C ASP A 31 -30.58 32.55 0.00
N ARG A 32 -30.52 33.63 -0.80
CA ARG A 32 -29.95 33.60 -2.17
C ARG A 32 -28.43 33.39 -2.21
N SER A 33 -27.74 33.38 -1.07
CA SER A 33 -26.27 33.19 -1.05
C SER A 33 -25.84 31.76 -1.37
N LEU A 34 -26.76 30.80 -1.27
CA LEU A 34 -26.54 29.41 -1.65
C LEU A 34 -26.43 29.23 -3.17
N ASP A 35 -27.10 30.07 -3.96
CA ASP A 35 -27.06 29.98 -5.43
C ASP A 35 -25.66 30.24 -6.00
N SER A 36 -24.77 30.87 -5.23
CA SER A 36 -23.37 31.11 -5.62
C SER A 36 -22.37 30.10 -5.04
N ILE A 37 -22.82 29.07 -4.32
CA ILE A 37 -21.94 28.06 -3.73
C ILE A 37 -21.94 26.81 -4.62
N GLU A 38 -20.81 26.56 -5.25
CA GLU A 38 -20.57 25.33 -6.01
C GLU A 38 -20.15 24.21 -5.04
N PHE A 39 -21.05 23.26 -4.79
CA PHE A 39 -20.73 22.07 -3.98
C PHE A 39 -20.14 20.99 -4.87
N TYR A 40 -18.81 20.89 -4.88
CA TYR A 40 -18.06 19.97 -5.71
C TYR A 40 -17.91 18.60 -5.02
N TYR A 41 -18.61 17.58 -5.54
CA TYR A 41 -18.61 16.20 -5.03
C TYR A 41 -18.42 15.20 -6.19
N PRO A 42 -17.92 13.96 -5.97
CA PRO A 42 -17.84 13.00 -7.06
C PRO A 42 -19.24 12.70 -7.62
N ASP A 43 -19.47 13.02 -8.89
CA ASP A 43 -20.77 13.00 -9.56
C ASP A 43 -21.15 11.63 -10.12
N PHE A 44 -20.47 10.57 -9.67
CA PHE A 44 -20.73 9.18 -10.07
C PHE A 44 -22.11 8.67 -9.62
N ASP A 45 -22.73 9.33 -8.64
CA ASP A 45 -24.05 8.99 -8.12
C ASP A 45 -24.75 10.25 -7.61
N GLU A 46 -25.71 10.77 -8.39
CA GLU A 46 -26.50 11.96 -8.05
C GLU A 46 -27.17 11.84 -6.67
N ASN A 47 -27.55 10.63 -6.23
CA ASN A 47 -28.14 10.44 -4.91
C ASN A 47 -27.10 10.64 -3.80
N LYS A 48 -25.87 10.16 -3.98
CA LYS A 48 -24.77 10.38 -3.02
C LYS A 48 -24.35 11.84 -2.97
N THR A 49 -24.23 12.51 -4.12
CA THR A 49 -23.96 13.95 -4.19
C THR A 49 -25.03 14.75 -3.45
N ARG A 50 -26.31 14.45 -3.72
CA ARG A 50 -27.44 15.08 -3.02
C ARG A 50 -27.44 14.80 -1.51
N LEU A 51 -27.10 13.58 -1.09
CA LEU A 51 -26.99 13.24 0.33
C LEU A 51 -25.83 13.97 1.01
N ALA A 52 -24.65 14.03 0.38
CA ALA A 52 -23.49 14.75 0.90
C ALA A 52 -23.78 16.25 1.03
N PHE A 53 -24.41 16.85 0.01
CA PHE A 53 -24.87 18.23 0.04
C PHE A 53 -25.87 18.47 1.18
N ASN A 54 -26.89 17.62 1.31
CA ASN A 54 -27.89 17.72 2.39
C ASN A 54 -27.26 17.63 3.78
N VAL A 55 -26.24 16.77 3.95
CA VAL A 55 -25.50 16.69 5.21
C VAL A 55 -24.71 17.99 5.44
N TRP A 56 -23.96 18.46 4.45
CA TRP A 56 -23.15 19.68 4.55
C TRP A 56 -24.00 20.92 4.84
N ILE A 57 -25.06 21.16 4.06
CA ILE A 57 -25.94 22.31 4.24
C ILE A 57 -26.61 22.30 5.61
N SER A 58 -26.98 21.12 6.11
CA SER A 58 -27.62 20.99 7.42
C SER A 58 -26.66 21.23 8.58
N THR A 59 -25.34 21.04 8.40
CA THR A 59 -24.39 20.96 9.52
C THR A 59 -23.32 22.04 9.53
N ASP A 60 -22.85 22.48 8.37
CA ASP A 60 -21.67 23.36 8.27
C ASP A 60 -21.97 24.69 7.57
N TYR A 61 -22.96 24.72 6.68
CA TYR A 61 -23.34 25.95 6.01
C TYR A 61 -23.76 27.01 7.04
N ARG A 62 -23.23 28.22 6.83
CA ARG A 62 -23.53 29.40 7.63
C ARG A 62 -24.38 30.33 6.79
N THR A 63 -25.61 30.57 7.25
CA THR A 63 -26.53 31.54 6.64
C THR A 63 -25.96 32.95 6.72
N SER A 64 -26.60 33.91 6.06
CA SER A 64 -26.30 35.34 6.19
C SER A 64 -26.25 35.86 7.65
N SER A 65 -26.93 35.18 8.58
CA SER A 65 -26.90 35.49 10.02
C SER A 65 -25.65 34.97 10.77
N GLY A 66 -24.79 34.20 10.10
CA GLY A 66 -23.63 33.51 10.68
C GLY A 66 -23.98 32.22 11.44
N LYS A 67 -25.25 31.84 11.52
CA LYS A 67 -25.72 30.61 12.17
C LYS A 67 -25.94 29.47 11.18
N SER A 68 -25.77 28.23 11.64
CA SER A 68 -26.20 27.04 10.89
C SER A 68 -27.70 26.84 10.98
N PHE A 69 -28.29 26.08 10.05
CA PHE A 69 -29.72 25.75 10.10
C PHE A 69 -30.12 24.99 11.37
N ILE A 70 -29.20 24.19 11.94
CA ILE A 70 -29.43 23.55 13.23
C ILE A 70 -29.54 24.60 14.34
N GLU A 71 -28.62 25.56 14.38
CA GLU A 71 -28.65 26.63 15.39
C GLU A 71 -29.93 27.47 15.27
N LEU A 72 -30.33 27.84 14.05
CA LEU A 72 -31.57 28.57 13.79
C LEU A 72 -32.81 27.77 14.21
N MET A 73 -32.87 26.47 13.87
CA MET A 73 -33.97 25.61 14.28
C MET A 73 -34.06 25.45 15.80
N LEU A 74 -32.91 25.33 16.48
CA LEU A 74 -32.84 25.24 17.94
C LEU A 74 -33.30 26.53 18.63
N ASP A 75 -33.09 27.68 17.99
CA ASP A 75 -33.53 28.98 18.49
C ASP A 75 -35.03 29.22 18.22
N GLU A 76 -35.48 29.04 16.98
CA GLU A 76 -36.82 29.43 16.52
C GLU A 76 -37.89 28.36 16.78
N LYS A 77 -37.52 27.09 16.65
CA LYS A 77 -38.43 25.94 16.74
C LYS A 77 -38.14 25.07 17.94
N SER A 78 -37.42 25.59 18.94
CA SER A 78 -37.05 24.87 20.18
C SER A 78 -38.25 24.22 20.87
N HIS A 79 -39.42 24.85 20.83
CA HIS A 79 -40.65 24.36 21.46
C HIS A 79 -41.27 23.15 20.72
N GLN A 80 -40.86 22.88 19.47
CA GLN A 80 -41.34 21.78 18.64
C GLN A 80 -40.40 20.54 18.68
N LEU A 81 -39.35 20.64 19.49
CA LEU A 81 -38.29 19.63 19.62
C LEU A 81 -38.28 19.05 21.04
N THR A 82 -38.24 17.73 21.13
CA THR A 82 -38.00 17.03 22.40
C THR A 82 -36.56 17.20 22.86
N SER A 83 -36.25 16.90 24.12
CA SER A 83 -34.88 16.94 24.65
C SER A 83 -33.91 16.03 23.88
N LEU A 84 -34.37 14.86 23.44
CA LEU A 84 -33.59 13.92 22.63
C LEU A 84 -33.37 14.44 21.20
N GLU A 85 -34.38 15.04 20.59
CA GLU A 85 -34.22 15.67 19.26
C GLU A 85 -33.21 16.83 19.34
N LYS A 86 -33.25 17.64 20.41
CA LYS A 86 -32.27 18.71 20.64
C LYS A 86 -30.85 18.17 20.81
N SER A 87 -30.67 17.10 21.58
CA SER A 87 -29.33 16.54 21.80
C SER A 87 -28.73 15.98 20.50
N ILE A 88 -29.54 15.30 19.68
CA ILE A 88 -29.13 14.82 18.35
C ILE A 88 -28.69 15.98 17.46
N LEU A 89 -29.47 17.06 17.42
CA LEU A 89 -29.14 18.25 16.63
C LEU A 89 -27.84 18.91 17.11
N ILE A 90 -27.66 19.08 18.42
CA ILE A 90 -26.46 19.68 19.01
C ILE A 90 -25.22 18.85 18.68
N GLU A 91 -25.26 17.53 18.87
CA GLU A 91 -24.13 16.65 18.58
C GLU A 91 -23.84 16.59 17.08
N ARG A 92 -24.88 16.58 16.24
CA ARG A 92 -24.72 16.70 14.78
C ARG A 92 -24.07 18.02 14.37
N ASN A 93 -24.43 19.13 15.00
CA ASN A 93 -23.81 20.44 14.73
C ASN A 93 -22.35 20.52 15.20
N ARG A 94 -21.95 19.73 16.21
CA ARG A 94 -20.55 19.64 16.67
C ARG A 94 -19.67 18.78 15.77
N SER A 95 -20.25 17.82 15.06
CA SER A 95 -19.52 16.96 14.14
C SER A 95 -18.91 17.74 12.97
N PHE A 96 -17.75 17.27 12.51
CA PHE A 96 -17.06 17.76 11.32
C PHE A 96 -16.68 16.57 10.43
N ILE A 97 -16.45 16.85 9.15
CA ILE A 97 -16.00 15.85 8.18
C ILE A 97 -14.51 15.55 8.41
N SER A 98 -14.14 14.28 8.39
CA SER A 98 -12.74 13.83 8.54
C SER A 98 -12.50 12.52 7.80
N LEU A 99 -11.25 12.04 7.84
CA LEU A 99 -10.83 10.75 7.31
C LEU A 99 -10.45 9.80 8.46
N TYR A 100 -11.12 8.66 8.51
CA TYR A 100 -10.94 7.65 9.55
C TYR A 100 -10.33 6.38 8.98
N GLU A 101 -9.27 5.86 9.60
CA GLU A 101 -8.73 4.54 9.30
C GLU A 101 -9.29 3.52 10.28
N ILE A 102 -9.86 2.43 9.77
CA ILE A 102 -10.35 1.34 10.60
C ILE A 102 -9.16 0.54 11.15
N GLU A 103 -8.91 0.63 12.46
CA GLU A 103 -7.81 -0.09 13.12
C GLU A 103 -8.21 -1.56 13.37
N ARG A 104 -9.44 -1.79 13.84
CA ARG A 104 -9.99 -3.14 14.10
C ARG A 104 -11.51 -3.11 14.21
N ILE A 105 -12.13 -4.28 14.06
CA ILE A 105 -13.57 -4.51 14.20
C ILE A 105 -13.78 -5.65 15.19
N ASP A 106 -14.68 -5.46 16.15
CA ASP A 106 -15.05 -6.47 17.17
C ASP A 106 -16.58 -6.55 17.25
N GLY A 107 -17.15 -7.53 16.54
CA GLY A 107 -18.59 -7.65 16.37
C GLY A 107 -19.18 -6.39 15.73
N GLU A 108 -20.11 -5.74 16.43
CA GLU A 108 -20.77 -4.50 15.99
C GLU A 108 -19.94 -3.23 16.27
N TYR A 109 -18.81 -3.36 16.97
CA TYR A 109 -17.96 -2.24 17.33
C TYR A 109 -16.82 -2.04 16.33
N ILE A 110 -16.68 -0.80 15.88
CA ILE A 110 -15.61 -0.37 14.98
C ILE A 110 -14.66 0.53 15.77
N TYR A 111 -13.38 0.21 15.75
CA TYR A 111 -12.33 1.05 16.32
C TYR A 111 -11.62 1.77 15.18
N ALA A 112 -11.79 3.09 15.14
CA ALA A 112 -11.30 3.92 14.05
C ALA A 112 -10.41 5.06 14.58
N LYS A 113 -9.34 5.36 13.83
CA LYS A 113 -8.45 6.48 14.09
C LYS A 113 -8.72 7.60 13.09
N ASP A 114 -9.06 8.77 13.60
CA ASP A 114 -9.10 9.99 12.81
C ASP A 114 -7.66 10.36 12.40
N LEU A 115 -7.40 10.38 11.09
CA LEU A 115 -6.06 10.63 10.54
C LEU A 115 -5.69 12.12 10.53
N LEU A 116 -6.67 13.02 10.60
CA LEU A 116 -6.45 14.46 10.56
C LEU A 116 -6.26 15.05 11.96
N THR A 117 -6.96 14.50 12.95
CA THR A 117 -6.89 14.96 14.36
C THR A 117 -6.05 14.04 15.25
N GLY A 118 -5.84 12.79 14.82
CA GLY A 118 -5.15 11.76 15.59
C GLY A 118 -6.02 11.07 16.66
N THR A 119 -7.30 11.45 16.79
CA THR A 119 -8.17 10.91 17.84
C THR A 119 -8.67 9.50 17.51
N ARG A 120 -8.75 8.64 18.52
CA ARG A 120 -9.33 7.29 18.38
C ARG A 120 -10.77 7.25 18.83
N HIS A 121 -11.60 6.50 18.12
CA HIS A 121 -13.03 6.36 18.35
C HIS A 121 -13.41 4.89 18.46
N SER A 122 -14.36 4.61 19.35
CA SER A 122 -15.10 3.35 19.40
C SER A 122 -16.51 3.65 18.94
N LEU A 123 -16.92 3.07 17.81
CA LEU A 123 -18.18 3.33 17.14
C LEU A 123 -19.06 2.08 17.21
N LEU A 124 -20.35 2.25 17.48
CA LEU A 124 -21.32 1.16 17.41
C LEU A 124 -22.03 1.25 16.05
N GLU A 125 -21.76 0.29 15.17
CA GLU A 125 -22.19 0.29 13.77
C GLU A 125 -22.67 -1.10 13.32
N PRO A 126 -23.81 -1.60 13.84
CA PRO A 126 -24.32 -2.95 13.54
C PRO A 126 -24.58 -3.19 12.05
N ASN A 127 -25.00 -2.15 11.32
CA ASN A 127 -25.41 -2.26 9.91
C ASN A 127 -24.25 -2.27 8.91
N ILE A 128 -23.07 -1.75 9.28
CA ILE A 128 -21.94 -1.58 8.36
C ILE A 128 -20.65 -2.28 8.83
N SER A 129 -20.55 -2.66 10.11
CA SER A 129 -19.38 -3.35 10.66
C SER A 129 -19.00 -4.61 9.87
N GLY A 130 -19.97 -5.40 9.42
CA GLY A 130 -19.73 -6.58 8.59
C GLY A 130 -19.31 -6.31 7.14
N MET A 131 -19.35 -5.05 6.69
CA MET A 131 -18.95 -4.64 5.33
C MET A 131 -17.57 -3.96 5.29
N LEU A 132 -16.99 -3.69 6.46
CA LEU A 132 -15.74 -2.97 6.61
C LEU A 132 -14.59 -3.93 6.93
N ASN A 133 -13.39 -3.56 6.50
CA ASN A 133 -12.16 -4.28 6.80
C ASN A 133 -11.17 -3.38 7.56
N PRO A 134 -10.28 -3.97 8.38
CA PRO A 134 -9.12 -3.22 8.88
C PRO A 134 -8.35 -2.58 7.72
N LYS A 135 -7.89 -1.35 7.94
CA LYS A 135 -7.25 -0.45 6.96
C LYS A 135 -8.19 0.24 5.96
N ASP A 136 -9.50 -0.03 5.98
CA ASP A 136 -10.44 0.77 5.21
C ASP A 136 -10.37 2.24 5.64
N LEU A 137 -10.42 3.15 4.67
CA LEU A 137 -10.39 4.59 4.90
C LEU A 137 -11.78 5.15 4.65
N ILE A 138 -12.36 5.71 5.71
CA ILE A 138 -13.73 6.21 5.73
C ILE A 138 -13.71 7.72 5.82
N PHE A 139 -14.14 8.38 4.75
CA PHE A 139 -14.45 9.79 4.72
C PHE A 139 -15.88 10.02 5.22
N GLY A 140 -16.01 10.61 6.40
CA GLY A 140 -17.28 10.69 7.10
C GLY A 140 -17.25 11.60 8.31
N ARG A 141 -18.28 11.50 9.15
CA ARG A 141 -18.40 12.27 10.40
C ARG A 141 -18.64 11.34 11.55
N VAL A 142 -17.99 11.57 12.68
CA VAL A 142 -18.28 10.85 13.92
C VAL A 142 -18.93 11.80 14.93
N GLY A 143 -19.92 11.29 15.66
CA GLY A 143 -20.47 12.01 16.80
C GLY A 143 -21.29 11.12 17.72
N LYS A 144 -21.78 11.71 18.81
CA LYS A 144 -22.57 10.99 19.81
C LYS A 144 -24.05 10.95 19.40
N ILE A 145 -24.62 9.76 19.36
CA ILE A 145 -26.03 9.49 19.07
C ILE A 145 -26.67 8.99 20.37
N ILE A 146 -27.20 9.93 21.16
CA ILE A 146 -27.82 9.71 22.48
C ILE A 146 -26.91 8.95 23.47
N GLU A 147 -26.81 7.62 23.35
CA GLU A 147 -26.07 6.74 24.26
C GLU A 147 -24.74 6.20 23.68
N TYR A 148 -24.56 6.19 22.37
CA TYR A 148 -23.35 5.64 21.71
C TYR A 148 -22.68 6.66 20.78
N LYS A 149 -21.49 6.33 20.26
CA LYS A 149 -20.85 7.06 19.16
C LYS A 149 -21.01 6.27 17.87
N GLY A 150 -21.29 6.96 16.78
CA GLY A 150 -21.42 6.36 15.45
C GLY A 150 -21.08 7.37 14.38
N PHE A 151 -21.14 6.92 13.13
CA PHE A 151 -21.10 7.77 11.96
C PHE A 151 -22.38 8.58 11.83
N ILE A 152 -22.23 9.82 11.39
CA ILE A 152 -23.33 10.77 11.22
C ILE A 152 -23.50 11.08 9.74
N GLY A 153 -24.65 10.67 9.19
CA GLY A 153 -24.96 10.89 7.78
C GLY A 153 -24.33 9.82 6.89
N ASN A 154 -23.85 10.22 5.72
CA ASN A 154 -23.24 9.30 4.79
C ASN A 154 -21.75 9.10 5.10
N ILE A 155 -21.25 7.91 4.79
CA ILE A 155 -19.83 7.58 4.79
C ILE A 155 -19.40 7.26 3.36
N ASN A 156 -18.16 7.59 3.02
CA ASN A 156 -17.60 7.28 1.72
C ASN A 156 -16.21 6.69 1.89
N PHE A 157 -15.80 5.86 0.93
CA PHE A 157 -14.50 5.21 0.98
C PHE A 157 -13.48 6.05 0.24
N LEU A 158 -12.31 6.21 0.84
CA LEU A 158 -11.13 6.72 0.17
C LEU A 158 -10.24 5.52 -0.23
N PRO A 159 -9.88 5.36 -1.50
CA PRO A 159 -8.89 4.36 -1.89
C PRO A 159 -7.56 4.54 -1.15
N SER A 160 -6.97 3.44 -0.68
CA SER A 160 -5.70 3.49 0.07
C SER A 160 -4.55 4.07 -0.75
N SER A 161 -4.60 3.94 -2.08
CA SER A 161 -3.61 4.49 -3.02
C SER A 161 -3.50 6.02 -2.97
N ILE A 162 -4.58 6.72 -2.62
CA ILE A 162 -4.62 8.19 -2.57
C ILE A 162 -4.64 8.75 -1.15
N LYS A 163 -4.44 7.91 -0.14
CA LYS A 163 -4.43 8.30 1.28
C LYS A 163 -3.47 9.45 1.54
N ASP A 164 -2.21 9.27 1.17
CA ASP A 164 -1.14 10.22 1.52
C ASP A 164 -1.32 11.54 0.76
N GLU A 165 -1.72 11.48 -0.50
CA GLU A 165 -2.03 12.66 -1.32
C GLU A 165 -3.19 13.48 -0.76
N PHE A 166 -4.28 12.81 -0.37
CA PHE A 166 -5.42 13.48 0.26
C PHE A 166 -5.00 14.17 1.56
N LEU A 167 -4.26 13.47 2.44
CA LEU A 167 -3.78 14.02 3.71
C LEU A 167 -2.87 15.23 3.47
N GLU A 168 -1.93 15.14 2.51
CA GLU A 168 -1.05 16.25 2.14
C GLU A 168 -1.86 17.47 1.70
N LYS A 169 -2.80 17.30 0.76
CA LYS A 169 -3.65 18.39 0.25
C LYS A 169 -4.44 19.07 1.37
N VAL A 170 -5.03 18.30 2.29
CA VAL A 170 -5.75 18.85 3.46
C VAL A 170 -4.82 19.61 4.39
N PHE A 171 -3.63 19.07 4.72
CA PHE A 171 -2.68 19.77 5.59
C PHE A 171 -2.10 21.03 4.93
N VAL A 172 -1.91 21.03 3.61
CA VAL A 172 -1.48 22.22 2.85
C VAL A 172 -2.56 23.30 2.92
N ASP A 173 -3.84 22.98 2.67
CA ASP A 173 -4.93 23.95 2.75
C ASP A 173 -5.16 24.47 4.19
N TYR A 174 -5.06 23.58 5.18
CA TYR A 174 -5.10 23.96 6.60
C TYR A 174 -3.98 24.96 6.96
N ASN A 175 -2.73 24.65 6.62
CA ASN A 175 -1.59 25.52 6.90
C ASN A 175 -1.69 26.85 6.15
N ARG A 176 -2.23 26.85 4.91
CA ARG A 176 -2.52 28.08 4.17
C ARG A 176 -3.57 28.95 4.89
N SER A 177 -4.63 28.32 5.38
CA SER A 177 -5.71 28.99 6.12
C SER A 177 -5.21 29.60 7.44
N ARG A 178 -4.24 28.95 8.11
CA ARG A 178 -3.61 29.49 9.34
C ARG A 178 -2.85 30.80 9.14
N PHE A 179 -2.36 31.10 7.94
CA PHE A 179 -1.78 32.43 7.69
C PHE A 179 -2.79 33.57 7.85
N LYS A 180 -4.07 33.31 7.57
CA LYS A 180 -5.17 34.27 7.76
C LYS A 180 -5.81 34.18 9.14
N TYR A 181 -5.79 32.99 9.74
CA TYR A 181 -6.39 32.70 11.05
C TYR A 181 -5.37 31.94 11.94
N PRO A 182 -4.44 32.66 12.62
CA PRO A 182 -3.33 32.03 13.34
C PRO A 182 -3.75 31.00 14.41
N ASP A 183 -4.87 31.23 15.08
CA ASP A 183 -5.43 30.40 16.15
C ASP A 183 -6.35 29.26 15.65
N LEU A 184 -6.36 28.99 14.34
CA LEU A 184 -7.20 27.97 13.75
C LEU A 184 -6.65 26.57 14.10
N THR A 185 -7.40 25.81 14.90
CA THR A 185 -7.15 24.39 15.16
C THR A 185 -7.65 23.52 14.00
N ILE A 186 -7.12 22.30 13.86
CA ILE A 186 -7.55 21.38 12.80
C ILE A 186 -9.05 21.07 12.89
N ASP A 187 -9.59 20.83 14.09
CA ASP A 187 -11.03 20.58 14.29
C ASP A 187 -11.90 21.77 13.83
N ARG A 188 -11.46 23.01 14.12
CA ARG A 188 -12.16 24.22 13.67
C ARG A 188 -12.03 24.40 12.16
N TYR A 189 -10.89 24.04 11.58
CA TYR A 189 -10.70 24.05 10.14
C TYR A 189 -11.64 23.08 9.43
N LEU A 190 -11.68 21.81 9.87
CA LEU A 190 -12.55 20.77 9.32
C LEU A 190 -14.04 21.12 9.43
N LYS A 191 -14.40 21.98 10.40
CA LYS A 191 -15.76 22.49 10.56
C LYS A 191 -16.07 23.71 9.71
N LEU A 192 -15.21 24.74 9.71
CA LEU A 192 -15.47 26.03 9.07
C LEU A 192 -15.15 26.03 7.57
N PHE A 193 -14.18 25.21 7.16
CA PHE A 193 -13.71 25.09 5.77
C PHE A 193 -14.06 23.71 5.20
N SER A 194 -15.12 23.07 5.71
CA SER A 194 -15.51 21.72 5.30
C SER A 194 -15.77 21.59 3.80
N ILE A 195 -16.21 22.67 3.14
CA ILE A 195 -16.38 22.70 1.68
C ILE A 195 -15.05 22.51 0.94
N ASN A 196 -13.95 23.04 1.46
CA ASN A 196 -12.61 22.81 0.90
C ASN A 196 -12.22 21.35 1.09
N VAL A 197 -12.56 20.75 2.24
CA VAL A 197 -12.25 19.34 2.51
C VAL A 197 -13.04 18.41 1.58
N TYR A 198 -14.33 18.70 1.35
CA TYR A 198 -15.12 18.01 0.33
C TYR A 198 -14.50 18.19 -1.06
N LYS A 199 -14.11 19.41 -1.43
CA LYS A 199 -13.46 19.67 -2.72
C LYS A 199 -12.16 18.87 -2.88
N ILE A 200 -11.29 18.86 -1.86
CA ILE A 200 -10.03 18.08 -1.87
C ILE A 200 -10.32 16.58 -1.98
N TYR A 201 -11.33 16.08 -1.26
CA TYR A 201 -11.78 14.69 -1.39
C TYR A 201 -12.18 14.38 -2.83
N THR A 202 -13.03 15.22 -3.41
CA THR A 202 -13.52 15.08 -4.78
C THR A 202 -12.41 15.13 -5.81
N GLU A 203 -11.54 16.13 -5.73
CA GLU A 203 -10.37 16.26 -6.60
C GLU A 203 -9.42 15.07 -6.42
N SER A 204 -9.24 14.54 -5.21
CA SER A 204 -8.38 13.38 -5.01
C SER A 204 -8.98 12.11 -5.64
N ILE A 205 -10.31 11.97 -5.63
CA ILE A 205 -11.01 10.88 -6.31
C ILE A 205 -10.93 11.05 -7.82
N TYR A 206 -11.20 12.24 -8.35
CA TYR A 206 -11.05 12.51 -9.78
C TYR A 206 -9.61 12.40 -10.23
N ASP A 207 -8.62 12.86 -9.46
CA ASP A 207 -7.21 12.68 -9.78
C ASP A 207 -6.81 11.20 -9.77
N ALA A 208 -7.41 10.39 -8.90
CA ALA A 208 -7.21 8.93 -8.93
C ALA A 208 -7.77 8.34 -10.22
N ILE A 209 -8.98 8.77 -10.57
CA ILE A 209 -9.71 8.32 -11.75
C ILE A 209 -9.03 8.86 -13.02
N ASP A 210 -8.53 10.08 -13.03
CA ASP A 210 -7.83 10.72 -14.15
C ASP A 210 -6.43 10.12 -14.31
N LYS A 211 -5.74 9.77 -13.22
CA LYS A 211 -4.53 8.93 -13.31
C LYS A 211 -4.83 7.53 -13.87
N GLU A 212 -6.06 7.06 -13.73
CA GLU A 212 -6.56 5.82 -14.36
C GLU A 212 -7.10 6.06 -15.80
N LEU A 213 -7.67 7.23 -16.12
CA LEU A 213 -8.33 7.60 -17.39
C LEU A 213 -7.38 8.24 -18.42
N ASP A 214 -6.35 8.98 -18.01
CA ASP A 214 -5.26 9.48 -18.86
C ASP A 214 -4.45 8.33 -19.49
N SER A 215 -4.79 7.08 -19.15
CA SER A 215 -4.17 5.89 -19.71
C SER A 215 -4.89 5.27 -20.92
N ASP A 216 -6.20 5.45 -21.21
CA ASP A 216 -6.86 4.99 -22.47
C ASP A 216 -8.40 5.26 -22.53
N SER A 217 -8.84 6.42 -23.05
CA SER A 217 -10.21 6.96 -22.87
C SER A 217 -11.36 6.39 -23.72
N ASP A 218 -11.26 5.21 -24.34
CA ASP A 218 -12.39 4.62 -25.11
C ASP A 218 -12.78 3.20 -24.62
N ALA A 219 -11.83 2.46 -24.02
CA ALA A 219 -12.06 1.08 -23.59
C ALA A 219 -12.82 0.99 -22.26
N THR A 220 -12.58 1.91 -21.33
CA THR A 220 -13.13 1.85 -19.96
C THR A 220 -14.60 2.27 -19.89
N SER A 221 -15.06 3.20 -20.76
CA SER A 221 -16.50 3.52 -20.86
C SER A 221 -17.29 2.33 -21.41
N ALA A 222 -16.75 1.62 -22.41
CA ALA A 222 -17.35 0.42 -22.95
C ALA A 222 -17.37 -0.75 -21.93
N LEU A 223 -16.38 -0.80 -21.02
CA LEU A 223 -16.35 -1.77 -19.93
C LEU A 223 -17.57 -1.62 -19.00
N TYR A 224 -17.87 -0.41 -18.52
CA TYR A 224 -18.98 -0.20 -17.58
C TYR A 224 -20.33 -0.57 -18.20
N ASP A 225 -20.57 -0.19 -19.46
CA ASP A 225 -21.77 -0.61 -20.19
C ASP A 225 -21.85 -2.15 -20.33
N GLU A 226 -20.73 -2.84 -20.54
CA GLU A 226 -20.69 -4.30 -20.63
C GLU A 226 -20.90 -5.00 -19.29
N LEU A 227 -20.40 -4.42 -18.20
CA LEU A 227 -20.55 -4.93 -16.84
C LEU A 227 -21.98 -4.77 -16.33
N ASP A 228 -22.62 -3.62 -16.55
CA ASP A 228 -24.01 -3.36 -16.15
C ASP A 228 -24.98 -4.37 -16.80
N ASN A 229 -24.79 -4.63 -18.10
CA ASN A 229 -25.58 -5.62 -18.82
C ASN A 229 -25.38 -7.04 -18.28
N PHE A 230 -24.16 -7.38 -17.88
CA PHE A 230 -23.86 -8.69 -17.29
C PHE A 230 -24.39 -8.79 -15.85
N GLU A 231 -24.38 -7.71 -15.08
CA GLU A 231 -24.94 -7.62 -13.73
C GLU A 231 -26.45 -7.90 -13.75
N ILE A 232 -27.20 -7.25 -14.66
CA ILE A 232 -28.63 -7.50 -14.88
C ILE A 232 -28.92 -8.98 -15.17
N TYR A 233 -28.07 -9.63 -15.99
CA TYR A 233 -28.20 -11.07 -16.27
C TYR A 233 -27.99 -11.95 -15.02
N LEU A 234 -27.13 -11.51 -14.09
CA LEU A 234 -26.77 -12.24 -12.88
C LEU A 234 -27.80 -12.08 -11.74
N GLU A 235 -28.54 -10.97 -11.67
CA GLU A 235 -29.48 -10.66 -10.56
C GLU A 235 -30.46 -11.78 -10.23
N SER A 236 -30.90 -12.54 -11.24
CA SER A 236 -31.85 -13.65 -11.08
C SER A 236 -31.21 -15.02 -10.81
N GLN A 237 -29.87 -15.11 -10.83
CA GLN A 237 -29.13 -16.39 -10.84
C GLN A 237 -28.18 -16.57 -9.66
N VAL A 238 -27.79 -15.49 -8.98
CA VAL A 238 -26.77 -15.50 -7.91
C VAL A 238 -27.11 -14.54 -6.78
N SER A 239 -26.46 -14.72 -5.64
CA SER A 239 -26.53 -13.73 -4.56
C SER A 239 -25.76 -12.45 -4.92
N LYS A 240 -26.09 -11.32 -4.28
CA LYS A 240 -25.36 -10.05 -4.47
C LYS A 240 -23.85 -10.15 -4.19
N SER A 241 -23.46 -11.00 -3.23
CA SER A 241 -22.03 -11.23 -2.90
C SER A 241 -21.30 -11.99 -4.02
N GLU A 242 -21.93 -13.03 -4.57
CA GLU A 242 -21.40 -13.76 -5.72
C GLU A 242 -21.37 -12.91 -6.99
N MET A 243 -22.38 -12.07 -7.18
CA MET A 243 -22.45 -11.11 -8.28
C MET A 243 -21.28 -10.13 -8.24
N LYS A 244 -21.04 -9.48 -7.08
CA LYS A 244 -19.88 -8.60 -6.85
C LYS A 244 -18.56 -9.32 -7.17
N THR A 245 -18.42 -10.58 -6.76
CA THR A 245 -17.22 -11.38 -7.04
C THR A 245 -17.01 -11.58 -8.54
N HIS A 246 -18.09 -11.83 -9.30
CA HIS A 246 -18.00 -11.98 -10.75
C HIS A 246 -17.65 -10.67 -11.47
N ILE A 247 -18.22 -9.54 -11.02
CA ILE A 247 -17.91 -8.21 -11.59
C ILE A 247 -16.45 -7.84 -11.32
N VAL A 248 -15.99 -7.95 -10.08
CA VAL A 248 -14.60 -7.67 -9.70
C VAL A 248 -13.61 -8.53 -10.49
N ASN A 249 -13.91 -9.82 -10.67
CA ASN A 249 -13.04 -10.71 -11.46
C ASN A 249 -12.95 -10.30 -12.93
N LEU A 250 -14.04 -9.79 -13.54
CA LEU A 250 -14.02 -9.30 -14.91
C LEU A 250 -13.28 -7.97 -15.05
N ILE A 251 -13.47 -7.05 -14.10
CA ILE A 251 -12.70 -5.79 -14.01
C ILE A 251 -11.21 -6.11 -13.94
N ASN A 252 -10.82 -7.00 -13.02
CA ASN A 252 -9.43 -7.42 -12.86
C ASN A 252 -8.84 -8.02 -14.15
N LEU A 253 -9.58 -8.89 -14.85
CA LEU A 253 -9.14 -9.44 -16.13
C LEU A 253 -9.03 -8.38 -17.23
N PHE A 254 -9.97 -7.43 -17.25
CA PHE A 254 -9.96 -6.33 -18.19
C PHE A 254 -8.75 -5.43 -18.00
N GLU A 255 -8.56 -4.93 -16.77
CA GLU A 255 -7.45 -4.04 -16.41
C GLU A 255 -6.09 -4.67 -16.71
N HIS A 256 -5.93 -5.97 -16.41
CA HIS A 256 -4.62 -6.61 -16.50
C HIS A 256 -4.29 -7.16 -17.90
N TYR A 257 -5.28 -7.51 -18.73
CA TYR A 257 -5.01 -8.23 -19.99
C TYR A 257 -5.67 -7.65 -21.22
N ILE A 258 -6.64 -6.76 -21.06
CA ILE A 258 -7.46 -6.25 -22.17
C ILE A 258 -7.21 -4.76 -22.39
N LEU A 259 -7.12 -3.99 -21.29
CA LEU A 259 -6.95 -2.55 -21.29
C LEU A 259 -5.66 -2.14 -22.03
N GLU A 260 -4.51 -2.75 -21.71
CA GLU A 260 -3.22 -2.45 -22.39
C GLU A 260 -3.23 -2.74 -23.91
N CYS A 261 -4.20 -3.52 -24.39
CA CYS A 261 -4.37 -3.84 -25.81
C CYS A 261 -5.44 -2.98 -26.49
N GLY A 262 -6.06 -2.03 -25.78
CA GLY A 262 -7.19 -1.22 -26.26
C GLY A 262 -8.44 -2.05 -26.58
N GLY A 263 -8.59 -3.22 -25.96
CA GLY A 263 -9.70 -4.14 -26.21
C GLY A 263 -10.89 -3.94 -25.27
N SER A 264 -11.89 -4.80 -25.43
CA SER A 264 -13.11 -4.90 -24.61
C SER A 264 -13.28 -6.31 -24.03
N LEU A 265 -14.16 -6.50 -23.04
CA LEU A 265 -14.43 -7.84 -22.51
C LEU A 265 -14.98 -8.77 -23.60
N LYS A 266 -15.61 -8.23 -24.64
CA LYS A 266 -16.05 -9.01 -25.81
C LYS A 266 -14.90 -9.72 -26.51
N ASP A 267 -13.70 -9.15 -26.51
CA ASP A 267 -12.53 -9.71 -27.20
C ASP A 267 -11.97 -10.96 -26.51
N LEU A 268 -12.43 -11.26 -25.28
CA LEU A 268 -12.11 -12.51 -24.56
C LEU A 268 -12.53 -13.76 -25.35
N VAL A 269 -13.43 -13.65 -26.33
CA VAL A 269 -13.83 -14.76 -27.20
C VAL A 269 -12.70 -15.26 -28.09
N ASP A 270 -11.86 -14.34 -28.53
CA ASP A 270 -10.77 -14.59 -29.47
C ASP A 270 -9.42 -14.81 -28.76
N MET A 271 -9.35 -14.48 -27.47
CA MET A 271 -8.16 -14.73 -26.64
C MET A 271 -7.91 -16.23 -26.39
N ASP A 272 -6.63 -16.59 -26.30
CA ASP A 272 -6.22 -17.90 -25.82
C ASP A 272 -6.36 -17.95 -24.29
N LEU A 273 -7.47 -18.52 -23.82
CA LEU A 273 -7.78 -18.64 -22.39
C LEU A 273 -6.72 -19.43 -21.62
N GLU A 274 -6.04 -20.41 -22.24
CA GLU A 274 -4.99 -21.16 -21.55
C GLU A 274 -3.77 -20.27 -21.31
N HIS A 275 -3.41 -19.45 -22.31
CA HIS A 275 -2.34 -18.46 -22.17
C HIS A 275 -2.74 -17.35 -21.19
N LEU A 276 -3.98 -16.84 -21.26
CA LEU A 276 -4.51 -15.82 -20.35
C LEU A 276 -4.41 -16.27 -18.89
N PHE A 277 -4.84 -17.50 -18.57
CA PHE A 277 -4.75 -18.01 -17.21
C PHE A 277 -3.31 -18.27 -16.76
N LYS A 278 -2.43 -18.74 -17.64
CA LYS A 278 -1.01 -18.88 -17.32
C LYS A 278 -0.39 -17.52 -17.00
N LYS A 279 -0.64 -16.52 -17.86
CA LYS A 279 -0.20 -15.14 -17.64
C LYS A 279 -0.79 -14.56 -16.35
N ALA A 280 -2.07 -14.82 -16.05
CA ALA A 280 -2.71 -14.36 -14.82
C ALA A 280 -2.17 -14.98 -13.54
N ILE A 281 -1.67 -16.21 -13.64
CA ILE A 281 -0.94 -16.84 -12.55
C ILE A 281 0.49 -16.25 -12.46
N GLU A 282 1.15 -16.02 -13.59
CA GLU A 282 2.49 -15.42 -13.68
C GLU A 282 2.55 -14.00 -13.10
N ASP A 283 1.55 -13.19 -13.41
CA ASP A 283 1.41 -11.81 -12.97
C ASP A 283 0.91 -11.72 -11.51
N GLY A 284 0.64 -12.86 -10.86
CA GLY A 284 0.21 -12.93 -9.46
C GLY A 284 -1.25 -12.54 -9.22
N LEU A 285 -2.02 -12.26 -10.28
CA LEU A 285 -3.47 -12.01 -10.17
C LEU A 285 -4.22 -13.22 -9.62
N ILE A 286 -3.74 -14.42 -9.97
CA ILE A 286 -4.24 -15.68 -9.42
C ILE A 286 -3.12 -16.31 -8.60
N SER A 287 -3.23 -16.18 -7.28
CA SER A 287 -2.23 -16.64 -6.32
C SER A 287 -2.62 -17.95 -5.63
N SER A 288 -3.90 -18.32 -5.69
CA SER A 288 -4.44 -19.51 -5.03
C SER A 288 -5.40 -20.33 -5.89
N GLN A 289 -5.59 -21.60 -5.50
CA GLN A 289 -6.56 -22.49 -6.13
C GLN A 289 -8.02 -21.98 -6.00
N GLN A 290 -8.32 -21.29 -4.91
CA GLN A 290 -9.65 -20.70 -4.68
C GLN A 290 -9.90 -19.54 -5.64
N GLU A 291 -8.91 -18.66 -5.83
CA GLU A 291 -8.96 -17.58 -6.81
C GLU A 291 -9.07 -18.12 -8.23
N PHE A 292 -8.22 -19.09 -8.61
CA PHE A 292 -8.30 -19.72 -9.93
C PHE A 292 -9.71 -20.25 -10.22
N SER A 293 -10.31 -20.93 -9.24
CA SER A 293 -11.68 -21.44 -9.34
C SER A 293 -12.72 -20.32 -9.47
N SER A 294 -12.50 -19.19 -8.79
CA SER A 294 -13.34 -17.99 -8.87
C SER A 294 -13.32 -17.36 -10.27
N TYR A 295 -12.13 -17.17 -10.85
CA TYR A 295 -11.98 -16.62 -12.21
C TYR A 295 -12.54 -17.56 -13.28
N VAL A 296 -12.28 -18.87 -13.18
CA VAL A 296 -12.87 -19.87 -14.09
C VAL A 296 -14.40 -19.89 -14.00
N SER A 297 -14.95 -19.79 -12.80
CA SER A 297 -16.41 -19.70 -12.58
C SER A 297 -16.99 -18.44 -13.22
N THR A 298 -16.29 -17.32 -13.09
CA THR A 298 -16.67 -16.02 -13.67
C THR A 298 -16.71 -16.07 -15.20
N LEU A 299 -15.62 -16.49 -15.85
CA LEU A 299 -15.58 -16.60 -17.32
C LEU A 299 -16.59 -17.62 -17.85
N LYS A 300 -16.85 -18.70 -17.10
CA LYS A 300 -17.91 -19.66 -17.45
C LYS A 300 -19.29 -19.00 -17.45
N LYS A 301 -19.63 -18.16 -16.47
CA LYS A 301 -20.93 -17.46 -16.44
C LYS A 301 -21.00 -16.36 -17.50
N TYR A 302 -19.92 -15.60 -17.68
CA TYR A 302 -19.83 -14.56 -18.69
C TYR A 302 -19.98 -15.13 -20.11
N PHE A 303 -19.22 -16.16 -20.49
CA PHE A 303 -19.39 -16.78 -21.81
C PHE A 303 -20.73 -17.50 -21.97
N LYS A 304 -21.33 -18.01 -20.89
CA LYS A 304 -22.71 -18.55 -20.96
C LYS A 304 -23.70 -17.45 -21.34
N TYR A 305 -23.59 -16.28 -20.72
CA TYR A 305 -24.38 -15.09 -21.05
C TYR A 305 -24.11 -14.65 -22.49
N MET A 306 -22.85 -14.41 -22.85
CA MET A 306 -22.50 -13.93 -24.19
C MET A 306 -22.90 -14.90 -25.29
N LYS A 307 -22.90 -16.22 -25.04
CA LYS A 307 -23.42 -17.22 -25.98
C LYS A 307 -24.92 -17.08 -26.26
N THR A 308 -25.70 -16.58 -25.32
CA THR A 308 -27.14 -16.31 -25.52
C THR A 308 -27.37 -15.08 -26.38
N VAL A 309 -26.45 -14.10 -26.33
CA VAL A 309 -26.51 -12.85 -27.08
C VAL A 309 -25.88 -12.99 -28.47
N ASN A 310 -24.75 -13.70 -28.58
CA ASN A 310 -24.00 -13.92 -29.81
C ASN A 310 -23.49 -15.39 -29.90
N PRO A 311 -23.90 -16.16 -30.92
CA PRO A 311 -23.48 -17.55 -31.10
C PRO A 311 -21.95 -17.79 -31.22
N ALA A 312 -21.16 -16.75 -31.58
CA ALA A 312 -19.70 -16.84 -31.69
C ALA A 312 -19.02 -17.31 -30.39
N TYR A 313 -19.63 -17.05 -29.23
CA TYR A 313 -19.10 -17.44 -27.92
C TYR A 313 -19.30 -18.93 -27.58
N LYS A 314 -19.91 -19.74 -28.47
CA LYS A 314 -20.09 -21.19 -28.24
C LYS A 314 -18.76 -21.91 -28.03
N GLU A 315 -17.73 -21.56 -28.80
CA GLU A 315 -16.41 -22.20 -28.71
C GLU A 315 -15.64 -21.73 -27.48
N ALA A 316 -15.63 -20.43 -27.17
CA ALA A 316 -15.05 -19.90 -25.92
C ALA A 316 -15.70 -20.54 -24.68
N TYR A 317 -17.02 -20.72 -24.69
CA TYR A 317 -17.75 -21.42 -23.64
C TYR A 317 -17.34 -22.91 -23.51
N ARG A 318 -17.06 -23.60 -24.63
CA ARG A 318 -16.55 -24.99 -24.59
C ARG A 318 -15.12 -25.05 -24.05
N LYS A 319 -14.26 -24.12 -24.44
CA LYS A 319 -12.87 -24.02 -23.96
C LYS A 319 -12.81 -23.82 -22.45
N ILE A 320 -13.57 -22.87 -21.90
CA ILE A 320 -13.59 -22.64 -20.44
C ILE A 320 -14.15 -23.85 -19.67
N LEU A 321 -15.07 -24.62 -20.24
CA LEU A 321 -15.55 -25.86 -19.63
C LEU A 321 -14.47 -26.96 -19.60
N LYS A 322 -13.57 -26.99 -20.58
CA LYS A 322 -12.41 -27.90 -20.61
C LYS A 322 -11.39 -27.50 -19.55
N ILE A 323 -11.01 -26.22 -19.48
CA ILE A 323 -10.13 -25.67 -18.43
C ILE A 323 -10.72 -25.92 -17.03
N SER A 324 -12.04 -25.79 -16.88
CA SER A 324 -12.76 -26.11 -15.64
C SER A 324 -12.73 -27.60 -15.26
N ARG A 325 -12.44 -28.52 -16.19
CA ARG A 325 -12.23 -29.95 -15.89
C ARG A 325 -10.77 -30.23 -15.55
N ASP A 326 -9.85 -29.51 -16.18
CA ASP A 326 -8.40 -29.72 -16.08
C ASP A 326 -7.70 -28.78 -15.05
N ARG A 327 -8.45 -28.22 -14.09
CA ARG A 327 -7.98 -27.17 -13.14
C ARG A 327 -6.67 -27.53 -12.42
N PHE A 328 -6.48 -28.82 -12.13
CA PHE A 328 -5.30 -29.32 -11.42
C PHE A 328 -3.99 -29.15 -12.19
N LEU A 329 -4.03 -29.15 -13.53
CA LEU A 329 -2.83 -29.00 -14.38
C LEU A 329 -2.28 -27.56 -14.33
N TYR A 330 -3.16 -26.56 -14.26
CA TYR A 330 -2.77 -25.15 -14.17
C TYR A 330 -2.20 -24.79 -12.78
N ILE A 331 -2.69 -25.44 -11.72
CA ILE A 331 -2.20 -25.27 -10.34
C ILE A 331 -0.79 -25.85 -10.16
N TYR A 332 -0.42 -26.86 -10.93
CA TYR A 332 0.92 -27.46 -10.89
C TYR A 332 1.98 -26.56 -11.55
N ASP A 333 1.60 -25.75 -12.55
CA ASP A 333 2.48 -24.79 -13.24
C ASP A 333 2.72 -23.49 -12.43
N THR A 334 1.81 -23.11 -11.51
CA THR A 334 1.99 -21.99 -10.54
C THR A 334 3.30 -22.08 -9.75
N TYR A 335 3.76 -23.31 -9.47
CA TYR A 335 4.96 -23.56 -8.68
C TYR A 335 6.27 -23.45 -9.49
N LYS A 336 6.21 -23.17 -10.80
CA LYS A 336 7.37 -23.15 -11.73
C LYS A 336 7.64 -21.81 -12.41
N ILE A 337 6.99 -20.72 -12.01
CA ILE A 337 7.08 -19.44 -12.72
C ILE A 337 8.39 -18.71 -12.40
N ASN A 338 9.02 -18.18 -13.45
CA ASN A 338 10.18 -17.29 -13.39
C ASN A 338 9.84 -16.04 -12.57
N LEU A 339 10.20 -16.06 -11.29
CA LEU A 339 10.19 -14.88 -10.45
C LEU A 339 11.12 -13.83 -11.09
N ASP A 340 10.63 -12.61 -11.31
CA ASP A 340 11.46 -11.46 -11.69
C ASP A 340 12.72 -11.42 -10.80
N PHE A 341 12.59 -11.76 -9.53
CA PHE A 341 13.69 -11.91 -8.60
C PHE A 341 13.88 -13.37 -8.18
N ASN A 342 15.09 -13.90 -8.34
CA ASN A 342 15.44 -15.22 -7.80
C ASN A 342 15.63 -15.14 -6.27
N ILE A 343 14.53 -15.01 -5.54
CA ILE A 343 14.51 -14.85 -4.08
C ILE A 343 14.59 -16.23 -3.43
N ASN A 344 15.57 -16.40 -2.56
CA ASN A 344 15.73 -17.63 -1.80
C ASN A 344 14.63 -17.72 -0.71
N ARG A 345 13.50 -18.33 -1.05
CA ARG A 345 12.33 -18.53 -0.17
C ARG A 345 12.70 -19.15 1.18
N ASN A 346 13.70 -20.04 1.22
CA ASN A 346 14.16 -20.62 2.47
C ASN A 346 14.80 -19.58 3.42
N ILE A 347 15.48 -18.55 2.91
CA ILE A 347 15.94 -17.46 3.77
C ILE A 347 14.75 -16.59 4.15
N SER A 348 14.00 -16.09 3.16
CA SER A 348 12.87 -15.16 3.35
C SER A 348 11.85 -15.66 4.38
N CYS A 349 11.37 -16.91 4.29
CA CYS A 349 10.38 -17.44 5.23
C CYS A 349 10.94 -17.66 6.65
N ASN A 350 12.24 -17.91 6.81
CA ASN A 350 12.82 -18.16 8.14
C ASN A 350 13.25 -16.88 8.85
N ILE A 351 13.30 -15.74 8.14
CA ILE A 351 13.68 -14.45 8.73
C ILE A 351 12.48 -13.51 8.95
N SER A 352 11.27 -13.85 8.48
CA SER A 352 10.09 -12.97 8.56
C SER A 352 9.85 -12.44 9.97
N ASP A 353 10.01 -13.31 10.97
CA ASP A 353 9.76 -12.98 12.38
C ASP A 353 11.03 -12.51 13.12
N ALA A 354 12.16 -12.46 12.42
CA ALA A 354 13.48 -12.16 12.98
C ALA A 354 14.09 -10.83 12.50
N ILE A 355 13.41 -10.09 11.60
CA ILE A 355 13.84 -8.75 11.17
C ILE A 355 13.89 -7.84 12.40
N SER A 356 15.08 -7.30 12.70
CA SER A 356 15.29 -6.35 13.79
C SER A 356 15.01 -4.90 13.34
N ASP A 357 14.83 -3.99 14.29
CA ASP A 357 14.67 -2.54 14.01
C ASP A 357 15.80 -2.00 13.11
N THR A 358 17.07 -2.39 13.36
CA THR A 358 18.20 -1.98 12.51
C THR A 358 18.10 -2.54 11.08
N SER A 359 17.55 -3.75 10.93
CA SER A 359 17.35 -4.38 9.62
C SER A 359 16.21 -3.72 8.86
N PHE A 360 15.16 -3.32 9.59
CA PHE A 360 14.05 -2.54 9.07
C PHE A 360 14.51 -1.13 8.64
N ASP A 361 15.28 -0.41 9.46
CA ASP A 361 15.88 0.88 9.13
C ASP A 361 16.74 0.81 7.87
N PHE A 362 17.52 -0.28 7.72
CA PHE A 362 18.31 -0.53 6.51
C PHE A 362 17.45 -0.69 5.25
N ILE A 363 16.34 -1.43 5.34
CA ILE A 363 15.41 -1.62 4.21
C ILE A 363 14.72 -0.29 3.89
N MET A 364 14.20 0.41 4.91
CA MET A 364 13.59 1.73 4.73
C MET A 364 14.54 2.73 4.09
N ASP A 365 15.82 2.76 4.49
CA ASP A 365 16.82 3.64 3.88
C ASP A 365 17.08 3.30 2.42
N TYR A 366 16.99 2.02 2.06
CA TYR A 366 17.08 1.61 0.66
C TYR A 366 15.83 2.01 -0.15
N GLU A 367 14.65 1.90 0.44
CA GLU A 367 13.41 2.37 -0.18
C GLU A 367 13.42 3.88 -0.39
N LYS A 368 13.83 4.65 0.62
CA LYS A 368 14.04 6.10 0.51
C LYS A 368 15.03 6.43 -0.61
N PHE A 369 16.12 5.66 -0.74
CA PHE A 369 17.08 5.82 -1.83
C PHE A 369 16.43 5.60 -3.21
N LEU A 370 15.60 4.56 -3.37
CA LEU A 370 14.88 4.29 -4.62
C LEU A 370 13.76 5.32 -4.90
N LEU A 371 13.01 5.74 -3.89
CA LEU A 371 11.98 6.79 -3.99
C LEU A 371 12.59 8.13 -4.39
N PHE A 372 13.75 8.49 -3.82
CA PHE A 372 14.49 9.68 -4.22
C PHE A 372 14.86 9.64 -5.72
N LEU A 373 15.26 8.47 -6.22
CA LEU A 373 15.56 8.23 -7.65
C LEU A 373 14.32 8.31 -8.55
N ILE A 374 13.14 7.93 -8.05
CA ILE A 374 11.87 8.03 -8.77
C ILE A 374 11.48 9.50 -8.96
N SER A 375 11.54 10.29 -7.88
CA SER A 375 11.17 11.70 -7.93
C SER A 375 12.19 12.54 -8.71
N ASN A 376 13.48 12.16 -8.69
CA ASN A 376 14.55 12.91 -9.35
C ASN A 376 15.65 11.99 -9.90
N PRO A 377 15.94 12.00 -11.22
CA PRO A 377 17.14 11.40 -11.78
C PRO A 377 18.44 11.90 -11.10
N LEU A 378 19.28 11.01 -10.58
CA LEU A 378 20.51 11.42 -9.89
C LEU A 378 21.64 11.77 -10.87
N ASP A 379 22.16 12.99 -10.78
CA ASP A 379 23.32 13.39 -11.58
C ASP A 379 24.60 12.71 -11.11
N LEU A 380 25.30 12.10 -12.07
CA LEU A 380 26.54 11.38 -11.88
C LEU A 380 27.73 12.18 -12.43
N THR A 381 28.87 12.06 -11.75
CA THR A 381 30.14 12.62 -12.19
C THR A 381 30.60 12.00 -13.51
N ARG A 382 31.10 12.84 -14.43
CA ARG A 382 31.46 12.40 -15.80
C ARG A 382 32.48 11.27 -15.84
N LYS A 383 33.52 11.33 -15.00
CA LYS A 383 34.69 10.44 -15.02
C LYS A 383 34.44 9.09 -14.33
N LYS A 384 33.87 9.10 -13.13
CA LYS A 384 33.68 7.88 -12.31
C LYS A 384 32.23 7.38 -12.25
N LYS A 385 31.29 8.14 -12.83
CA LYS A 385 29.84 7.88 -12.77
C LYS A 385 29.30 7.76 -11.33
N TYR A 386 29.99 8.37 -10.36
CA TYR A 386 29.52 8.45 -8.98
C TYR A 386 28.49 9.55 -8.80
N ILE A 387 27.57 9.34 -7.85
CA ILE A 387 26.62 10.35 -7.40
C ILE A 387 27.40 11.60 -6.98
N ASN A 388 26.91 12.76 -7.40
CA ASN A 388 27.54 14.04 -7.06
C ASN A 388 27.51 14.30 -5.54
N ARG A 389 28.42 15.16 -5.05
CA ARG A 389 28.57 15.40 -3.61
C ARG A 389 27.32 16.00 -2.95
N LYS A 390 26.61 16.90 -3.64
CA LYS A 390 25.43 17.57 -3.10
C LYS A 390 24.34 16.54 -2.80
N THR A 391 24.04 15.70 -3.78
CA THR A 391 23.07 14.61 -3.67
C THR A 391 23.48 13.55 -2.65
N LEU A 392 24.79 13.22 -2.54
CA LEU A 392 25.25 12.31 -1.49
C LEU A 392 24.95 12.83 -0.07
N LEU A 393 25.12 14.13 0.16
CA LEU A 393 24.82 14.75 1.45
C LEU A 393 23.31 14.80 1.71
N GLU A 394 22.51 15.07 0.69
CA GLU A 394 21.03 15.05 0.78
C GLU A 394 20.52 13.65 1.12
N LEU A 395 20.96 12.62 0.38
CA LEU A 395 20.60 11.22 0.64
C LEU A 395 21.00 10.79 2.06
N ASN A 396 22.20 11.16 2.50
CA ASN A 396 22.66 10.80 3.84
C ASN A 396 21.86 11.51 4.95
N ASN A 397 21.26 12.67 4.68
CA ASN A 397 20.48 13.41 5.69
C ASN A 397 19.06 12.86 5.88
N ILE A 398 18.52 12.13 4.89
CA ILE A 398 17.17 11.54 4.97
C ILE A 398 17.17 10.09 5.47
N MET A 399 18.36 9.48 5.58
CA MET A 399 18.56 8.11 6.04
C MET A 399 18.51 8.02 7.57
N GLU A 400 17.88 6.97 8.10
CA GLU A 400 17.90 6.61 9.52
C GLU A 400 19.31 6.20 9.94
N LEU A 401 20.01 5.41 9.12
CA LEU A 401 21.39 4.96 9.32
C LEU A 401 22.42 5.99 8.82
N ARG A 402 22.16 7.27 9.07
CA ARG A 402 23.02 8.40 8.65
C ARG A 402 24.47 8.21 9.05
N GLU A 403 25.38 8.35 8.06
CA GLU A 403 26.81 8.24 8.29
C GLU A 403 27.44 9.60 8.69
N ASN A 404 28.29 9.59 9.71
CA ASN A 404 29.06 10.77 10.12
C ASN A 404 30.30 10.94 9.24
N ILE A 405 30.31 11.98 8.41
CA ILE A 405 31.39 12.25 7.45
C ILE A 405 32.28 13.39 7.95
N THR A 406 33.54 13.08 8.27
CA THR A 406 34.52 14.07 8.79
C THR A 406 35.36 14.74 7.71
N LYS A 407 35.35 14.20 6.50
CA LYS A 407 36.18 14.66 5.38
C LYS A 407 35.60 15.91 4.74
N LYS A 408 36.43 16.92 4.49
CA LYS A 408 36.01 18.21 3.88
C LYS A 408 35.43 18.09 2.47
N ALA A 409 35.88 17.11 1.69
CA ALA A 409 35.45 16.88 0.32
C ALA A 409 35.15 15.39 0.10
N PRO A 410 34.01 14.90 0.61
CA PRO A 410 33.67 13.49 0.48
C PRO A 410 33.23 13.15 -0.94
N ASN A 411 33.45 11.89 -1.32
CA ASN A 411 32.98 11.25 -2.53
C ASN A 411 32.13 10.02 -2.18
N GLN A 412 31.50 9.37 -3.16
CA GLN A 412 30.58 8.25 -2.93
C GLN A 412 31.18 7.11 -2.07
N ARG A 413 32.46 6.78 -2.22
CA ARG A 413 33.11 5.74 -1.39
C ARG A 413 33.28 6.14 0.07
N ASP A 414 33.23 7.44 0.37
CA ASP A 414 33.23 7.94 1.74
C ASP A 414 31.84 7.76 2.40
N PHE A 415 30.80 7.39 1.65
CA PHE A 415 29.46 6.97 2.12
C PHE A 415 29.20 5.48 1.84
N PRO A 416 29.80 4.54 2.60
CA PRO A 416 29.63 3.11 2.40
C PRO A 416 28.20 2.58 2.24
N LEU A 417 27.21 3.13 2.95
CA LEU A 417 25.80 2.67 2.83
C LEU A 417 25.21 3.07 1.47
N ILE A 418 25.31 4.36 1.10
CA ILE A 418 24.86 4.86 -0.19
C ILE A 418 25.62 4.17 -1.34
N ASN A 419 26.92 3.91 -1.15
CA ASN A 419 27.71 3.17 -2.13
C ASN A 419 27.24 1.71 -2.27
N LEU A 420 26.84 1.05 -1.19
CA LEU A 420 26.25 -0.29 -1.24
C LEU A 420 24.94 -0.26 -2.04
N PHE A 421 24.04 0.66 -1.73
CA PHE A 421 22.75 0.82 -2.43
C PHE A 421 22.92 1.10 -3.92
N TYR A 422 23.83 2.00 -4.28
CA TYR A 422 24.15 2.29 -5.67
C TYR A 422 24.57 1.04 -6.45
N ASN A 423 25.52 0.27 -5.91
CA ASN A 423 26.05 -0.91 -6.61
C ASN A 423 25.06 -2.08 -6.61
N PHE A 424 24.36 -2.31 -5.49
CA PHE A 424 23.30 -3.31 -5.39
C PHE A 424 22.20 -3.05 -6.45
N SER A 425 21.82 -1.77 -6.61
CA SER A 425 20.79 -1.38 -7.58
C SER A 425 21.22 -1.64 -9.02
N LEU A 426 22.49 -1.38 -9.35
CA LEU A 426 23.02 -1.66 -10.68
C LEU A 426 23.14 -3.16 -10.95
N ALA A 427 23.69 -3.92 -10.00
CA ALA A 427 23.89 -5.36 -10.12
C ALA A 427 22.56 -6.11 -10.32
N ASN A 428 21.52 -5.71 -9.59
CA ASN A 428 20.19 -6.30 -9.69
C ASN A 428 19.33 -5.68 -10.81
N ARG A 429 19.92 -4.81 -11.65
CA ARG A 429 19.25 -4.09 -12.75
C ARG A 429 18.03 -3.30 -12.29
N LEU A 430 18.02 -2.85 -11.04
CA LEU A 430 16.98 -1.99 -10.46
C LEU A 430 17.12 -0.55 -10.99
N THR A 431 18.36 -0.13 -11.23
CA THR A 431 18.69 1.15 -11.84
C THR A 431 19.56 0.95 -13.09
N ARG A 432 19.63 1.98 -13.93
CA ARG A 432 20.50 2.04 -15.11
C ARG A 432 21.14 3.42 -15.22
N ILE A 433 22.32 3.47 -15.83
CA ILE A 433 23.01 4.73 -16.11
C ILE A 433 22.72 5.15 -17.54
N GLN A 434 22.18 6.35 -17.73
CA GLN A 434 21.94 6.95 -19.04
C GLN A 434 22.34 8.43 -18.99
N ASN A 435 23.15 8.90 -19.95
CA ASN A 435 23.57 10.30 -20.05
C ASN A 435 24.16 10.91 -18.76
N CYS A 436 24.96 10.13 -18.02
CA CYS A 436 25.48 10.52 -16.70
C CYS A 436 24.40 10.76 -15.64
N LYS A 437 23.23 10.14 -15.78
CA LYS A 437 22.20 10.10 -14.75
C LYS A 437 21.93 8.67 -14.34
N LEU A 438 21.67 8.44 -13.06
CA LEU A 438 21.14 7.19 -12.56
C LEU A 438 19.62 7.27 -12.62
N LEU A 439 19.02 6.31 -13.31
CA LEU A 439 17.58 6.23 -13.52
C LEU A 439 17.07 4.92 -12.94
N ILE A 440 15.87 4.95 -12.36
CA ILE A 440 15.17 3.72 -11.98
C ILE A 440 14.68 2.98 -13.23
N THR A 441 14.58 1.66 -13.13
CA THR A 441 14.00 0.78 -14.17
C THR A 441 12.66 0.22 -13.70
N LYS A 442 11.89 -0.42 -14.60
CA LYS A 442 10.67 -1.15 -14.23
C LYS A 442 10.93 -2.15 -13.09
N ARG A 443 12.05 -2.85 -13.13
CA ARG A 443 12.48 -3.79 -12.10
C ARG A 443 12.74 -3.11 -10.74
N GLY A 444 13.24 -1.87 -10.75
CA GLY A 444 13.36 -1.04 -9.55
C GLY A 444 12.01 -0.71 -8.91
N HIS A 445 10.98 -0.44 -9.72
CA HIS A 445 9.61 -0.27 -9.22
C HIS A 445 9.03 -1.57 -8.67
N THR A 446 9.25 -2.71 -9.35
CA THR A 446 8.82 -4.03 -8.87
C THR A 446 9.48 -4.38 -7.53
N PHE A 447 10.76 -4.04 -7.34
CA PHE A 447 11.47 -4.29 -6.09
C PHE A 447 10.80 -3.63 -4.87
N LEU A 448 10.25 -2.41 -5.02
CA LEU A 448 9.56 -1.70 -3.91
C LEU A 448 8.31 -2.44 -3.42
N ARG A 449 7.71 -3.31 -4.25
CA ARG A 449 6.52 -4.10 -3.91
C ARG A 449 6.81 -5.41 -3.18
N LEU A 450 8.08 -5.83 -3.12
CA LEU A 450 8.49 -7.01 -2.37
C LEU A 450 8.27 -6.83 -0.87
N LEU A 451 8.08 -7.93 -0.15
CA LEU A 451 8.06 -7.92 1.31
C LEU A 451 9.45 -7.58 1.88
N ASP A 452 9.50 -7.11 3.12
CA ASP A 452 10.76 -6.67 3.75
C ASP A 452 11.77 -7.83 3.84
N GLU A 453 11.31 -9.03 4.19
CA GLU A 453 12.12 -10.25 4.22
C GLU A 453 12.62 -10.67 2.83
N GLU A 454 11.85 -10.39 1.79
CA GLU A 454 12.22 -10.67 0.39
C GLU A 454 13.32 -9.70 -0.08
N LYS A 455 13.14 -8.40 0.21
CA LYS A 455 14.15 -7.36 -0.04
C LYS A 455 15.44 -7.65 0.69
N PHE A 456 15.35 -7.99 1.98
CA PHE A 456 16.49 -8.36 2.80
C PHE A 456 17.22 -9.59 2.25
N THR A 457 16.47 -10.62 1.86
CA THR A 457 17.01 -11.84 1.27
C THR A 457 17.84 -11.54 0.01
N MET A 458 17.40 -10.61 -0.83
CA MET A 458 18.16 -10.20 -2.00
C MET A 458 19.49 -9.54 -1.64
N PHE A 459 19.55 -8.73 -0.58
CA PHE A 459 20.82 -8.17 -0.09
C PHE A 459 21.77 -9.25 0.43
N VAL A 460 21.26 -10.24 1.17
CA VAL A 460 22.05 -11.39 1.61
C VAL A 460 22.61 -12.16 0.41
N GLN A 461 21.79 -12.40 -0.62
CA GLN A 461 22.22 -13.06 -1.85
C GLN A 461 23.29 -12.23 -2.59
N TYR A 462 23.17 -10.91 -2.60
CA TYR A 462 24.15 -10.00 -3.19
C TYR A 462 25.49 -10.01 -2.43
N LEU A 463 25.49 -10.05 -1.08
CA LEU A 463 26.72 -10.23 -0.30
C LEU A 463 27.48 -11.52 -0.67
N LEU A 464 26.75 -12.54 -1.13
CA LEU A 464 27.30 -13.83 -1.55
C LEU A 464 27.63 -13.90 -3.05
N SER A 465 27.15 -12.95 -3.87
CA SER A 465 27.37 -12.95 -5.32
C SER A 465 28.71 -12.32 -5.70
N ASN A 466 29.24 -12.64 -6.88
CA ASN A 466 30.49 -12.01 -7.31
C ASN A 466 30.33 -10.52 -7.68
N ASP A 467 29.09 -10.05 -7.87
CA ASP A 467 28.81 -8.66 -8.25
C ASP A 467 29.22 -7.65 -7.16
N ILE A 468 29.20 -8.06 -5.88
CA ILE A 468 29.67 -7.20 -4.79
C ILE A 468 31.18 -6.98 -4.82
N ILE A 469 31.94 -7.84 -5.49
CA ILE A 469 33.39 -7.70 -5.58
C ILE A 469 33.76 -6.45 -6.37
N ASP A 470 33.00 -6.12 -7.41
CA ASP A 470 33.18 -4.88 -8.18
C ASP A 470 32.88 -3.62 -7.35
N CYS A 471 32.05 -3.73 -6.31
CA CYS A 471 31.81 -2.66 -5.33
C CYS A 471 33.03 -2.47 -4.40
N ILE A 472 33.67 -3.57 -3.99
CA ILE A 472 34.70 -3.61 -2.96
C ILE A 472 36.12 -3.40 -3.54
N VAL A 473 36.35 -3.83 -4.79
CA VAL A 473 37.65 -3.86 -5.46
C VAL A 473 37.74 -2.73 -6.51
N ALA A 474 38.86 -2.01 -6.53
CA ALA A 474 39.10 -0.95 -7.53
C ALA A 474 39.90 -1.43 -8.76
N ASP A 475 40.57 -2.59 -8.67
CA ASP A 475 41.53 -3.10 -9.66
C ASP A 475 41.31 -4.62 -9.90
N ALA A 476 41.23 -5.03 -11.17
CA ALA A 476 40.80 -6.36 -11.61
C ALA A 476 41.65 -7.55 -11.07
N ASP A 477 42.93 -7.32 -10.75
CA ASP A 477 43.85 -8.38 -10.27
C ASP A 477 43.51 -8.89 -8.84
N ASN A 478 42.65 -8.19 -8.10
CA ASN A 478 42.30 -8.52 -6.71
C ASN A 478 41.03 -9.39 -6.56
N ASN A 479 40.37 -9.78 -7.65
CA ASN A 479 39.08 -10.48 -7.59
C ASN A 479 39.17 -11.90 -7.00
N LYS A 480 40.28 -12.63 -7.24
CA LYS A 480 40.50 -13.95 -6.62
C LYS A 480 40.70 -13.85 -5.11
N LEU A 481 41.47 -12.86 -4.67
CA LEU A 481 41.74 -12.62 -3.26
C LEU A 481 40.46 -12.19 -2.50
N ALA A 482 39.64 -11.32 -3.10
CA ALA A 482 38.35 -10.92 -2.53
C ALA A 482 37.37 -12.10 -2.37
N ASN A 483 37.30 -13.00 -3.36
CA ASN A 483 36.49 -14.22 -3.30
C ASN A 483 36.91 -15.16 -2.16
N SER A 484 38.22 -15.43 -2.05
CA SER A 484 38.76 -16.27 -0.96
C SER A 484 38.51 -15.62 0.40
N THR A 485 38.67 -14.30 0.51
CA THR A 485 38.43 -13.52 1.74
C THR A 485 36.97 -13.63 2.18
N ARG A 486 36.00 -13.47 1.26
CA ARG A 486 34.56 -13.65 1.56
C ARG A 486 34.29 -15.06 2.11
N SER A 487 34.79 -16.08 1.41
CA SER A 487 34.52 -17.48 1.77
C SER A 487 35.06 -17.82 3.16
N ASN A 488 36.30 -17.41 3.44
CA ASN A 488 36.92 -17.58 4.75
C ASN A 488 36.17 -16.82 5.86
N LEU A 489 35.72 -15.60 5.58
CA LEU A 489 34.94 -14.80 6.54
C LEU A 489 33.60 -15.46 6.87
N PHE A 490 32.83 -15.88 5.86
CA PHE A 490 31.55 -16.55 6.12
C PHE A 490 31.74 -17.88 6.86
N ASN A 491 32.79 -18.66 6.53
CA ASN A 491 33.14 -19.87 7.26
C ASN A 491 33.42 -19.61 8.74
N LEU A 492 34.09 -18.49 9.06
CA LEU A 492 34.27 -18.06 10.45
C LEU A 492 32.91 -17.74 11.09
N LEU A 493 32.09 -16.92 10.45
CA LEU A 493 30.82 -16.43 10.98
C LEU A 493 29.81 -17.56 11.25
N TYR A 494 29.80 -18.63 10.45
CA TYR A 494 28.94 -19.81 10.67
C TYR A 494 29.16 -20.46 12.05
N ASN A 495 30.40 -20.44 12.54
CA ASN A 495 30.80 -21.11 13.76
C ASN A 495 30.63 -20.25 15.02
N LEU A 496 30.35 -18.95 14.86
CA LEU A 496 30.14 -18.05 15.97
C LEU A 496 28.73 -18.24 16.58
N LYS A 497 28.66 -18.10 17.90
CA LYS A 497 27.42 -18.09 18.68
C LYS A 497 26.84 -16.68 18.78
N GLU A 498 25.51 -16.62 18.82
CA GLU A 498 24.74 -15.41 19.09
C GLU A 498 25.06 -14.83 20.48
N GLY A 499 25.08 -13.50 20.60
CA GLY A 499 25.19 -12.80 21.89
C GLY A 499 26.57 -12.83 22.56
N ILE A 500 27.57 -13.49 21.96
CA ILE A 500 28.96 -13.48 22.45
C ILE A 500 29.71 -12.34 21.78
N TYR A 501 30.38 -11.51 22.58
CA TYR A 501 31.28 -10.47 22.08
C TYR A 501 32.66 -11.05 21.76
N TYR A 502 32.99 -11.03 20.47
CA TYR A 502 34.24 -11.53 19.90
C TYR A 502 35.21 -10.37 19.70
N ASN A 503 36.31 -10.35 20.47
CA ASN A 503 37.28 -9.27 20.42
C ASN A 503 38.10 -9.35 19.13
N TYR A 504 38.26 -8.23 18.42
CA TYR A 504 39.03 -8.24 17.16
C TYR A 504 40.47 -8.70 17.36
N ASN A 505 41.06 -8.49 18.54
CA ASN A 505 42.43 -8.92 18.85
C ASN A 505 42.57 -10.45 19.00
N GLU A 506 41.47 -11.17 19.16
CA GLU A 506 41.46 -12.63 19.32
C GLU A 506 41.38 -13.38 17.98
N PHE A 507 41.14 -12.67 16.87
CA PHE A 507 41.08 -13.24 15.53
C PHE A 507 42.31 -12.85 14.71
N ASP A 508 42.96 -13.84 14.12
CA ASP A 508 43.95 -13.59 13.07
C ASP A 508 43.24 -13.28 11.74
N PHE A 509 42.73 -12.06 11.58
CA PHE A 509 42.08 -11.63 10.33
C PHE A 509 42.99 -11.67 9.11
N ASN A 510 44.32 -11.62 9.29
CA ASN A 510 45.26 -11.73 8.17
C ASN A 510 45.20 -13.12 7.52
N SER A 511 44.93 -14.15 8.32
CA SER A 511 44.75 -15.52 7.81
C SER A 511 43.52 -15.68 6.92
N LEU A 512 42.51 -14.82 7.08
CA LEU A 512 41.27 -14.89 6.30
C LEU A 512 41.41 -14.23 4.92
N GLY A 513 42.33 -13.28 4.75
CA GLY A 513 42.58 -12.58 3.50
C GLY A 513 42.82 -11.08 3.70
N SER A 514 42.34 -10.24 2.76
CA SER A 514 42.54 -8.79 2.86
C SER A 514 41.69 -8.18 3.98
N ILE A 515 42.36 -7.64 5.00
CA ILE A 515 41.75 -6.93 6.13
C ILE A 515 40.75 -5.87 5.66
N ARG A 516 41.09 -5.11 4.62
CA ARG A 516 40.22 -4.07 4.08
C ARG A 516 38.88 -4.64 3.60
N TYR A 517 38.88 -5.80 2.97
CA TYR A 517 37.66 -6.44 2.49
C TYR A 517 36.85 -7.00 3.65
N ILE A 518 37.51 -7.62 4.64
CA ILE A 518 36.86 -8.13 5.85
C ILE A 518 36.07 -7.01 6.55
N PHE A 519 36.71 -5.87 6.85
CA PHE A 519 36.03 -4.76 7.52
C PHE A 519 34.93 -4.13 6.66
N THR A 520 35.03 -4.19 5.34
CA THR A 520 33.96 -3.72 4.44
C THR A 520 32.73 -4.62 4.56
N TYR A 521 32.91 -5.95 4.53
CA TYR A 521 31.82 -6.91 4.74
C TYR A 521 31.19 -6.78 6.12
N LEU A 522 32.01 -6.72 7.18
CA LEU A 522 31.50 -6.55 8.54
C LEU A 522 30.72 -5.23 8.67
N LYS A 523 31.19 -4.14 8.03
CA LYS A 523 30.44 -2.88 8.01
C LYS A 523 29.08 -3.01 7.30
N TYR A 524 28.99 -3.72 6.18
CA TYR A 524 27.71 -3.98 5.51
C TYR A 524 26.79 -4.87 6.33
N MET A 525 27.32 -5.93 6.94
CA MET A 525 26.57 -6.80 7.84
C MET A 525 26.05 -6.04 9.06
N LYS A 526 26.81 -5.05 9.56
CA LYS A 526 26.34 -4.15 10.62
C LYS A 526 25.17 -3.30 10.16
N PHE A 527 25.25 -2.68 8.99
CA PHE A 527 24.12 -1.90 8.45
C PHE A 527 22.88 -2.78 8.31
N MET A 528 23.04 -4.01 7.83
CA MET A 528 21.96 -4.99 7.71
C MET A 528 21.49 -5.60 9.04
N GLY A 529 22.01 -5.17 10.19
CA GLY A 529 21.61 -5.73 11.50
C GLY A 529 21.99 -7.20 11.72
N LEU A 530 22.88 -7.78 10.90
CA LEU A 530 23.37 -9.17 11.06
C LEU A 530 24.42 -9.30 12.17
N ILE A 531 25.15 -8.21 12.43
CA ILE A 531 26.13 -8.13 13.51
C ILE A 531 26.05 -6.76 14.19
N GLU A 532 26.53 -6.67 15.42
CA GLU A 532 26.69 -5.42 16.15
C GLU A 532 28.14 -5.20 16.57
N TYR A 533 28.54 -3.94 16.72
CA TYR A 533 29.87 -3.59 17.24
C TYR A 533 29.76 -3.11 18.68
N SER A 534 30.71 -3.55 19.51
CA SER A 534 31.09 -2.83 20.72
C SER A 534 32.45 -2.17 20.49
N TYR A 535 32.57 -0.92 20.91
CA TYR A 535 33.79 -0.13 20.75
C TYR A 535 34.72 -0.25 21.97
N TYR A 536 34.25 -0.83 23.07
CA TYR A 536 35.01 -0.96 24.32
C TYR A 536 34.72 -2.31 25.02
N PRO A 537 35.55 -3.35 24.79
CA PRO A 537 36.65 -3.42 23.82
C PRO A 537 36.14 -3.50 22.38
N LEU A 538 36.98 -3.14 21.40
CA LEU A 538 36.65 -3.30 19.99
C LEU A 538 36.33 -4.77 19.72
N SER A 539 35.06 -5.06 19.51
CA SER A 539 34.52 -6.41 19.37
C SER A 539 33.25 -6.38 18.52
N PHE A 540 32.82 -7.56 18.07
CA PHE A 540 31.53 -7.70 17.41
C PHE A 540 30.76 -8.89 17.97
N THR A 541 29.44 -8.87 17.84
CA THR A 541 28.57 -9.99 18.20
C THR A 541 27.66 -10.32 17.02
N ILE A 542 27.24 -11.58 16.93
CA ILE A 542 26.24 -12.03 15.97
C ILE A 542 24.86 -11.76 16.59
N THR A 543 24.00 -11.05 15.85
CA THR A 543 22.61 -10.81 16.28
C THR A 543 21.76 -12.07 16.08
N HIS A 544 20.54 -12.06 16.63
CA HIS A 544 19.58 -13.14 16.40
C HIS A 544 19.32 -13.39 14.90
N LEU A 545 19.02 -12.33 14.15
CA LEU A 545 18.86 -12.39 12.69
C LEU A 545 20.12 -12.91 12.00
N GLY A 546 21.29 -12.41 12.41
CA GLY A 546 22.58 -12.87 11.91
C GLY A 546 22.73 -14.37 12.08
N LYS A 547 22.42 -14.91 13.27
CA LYS A 547 22.57 -16.33 13.56
C LYS A 547 21.64 -17.19 12.70
N ILE A 548 20.39 -16.78 12.50
CA ILE A 548 19.44 -17.48 11.62
C ILE A 548 19.99 -17.52 10.19
N VAL A 549 20.37 -16.36 9.64
CA VAL A 549 20.91 -16.26 8.28
C VAL A 549 22.16 -17.12 8.09
N PHE A 550 23.14 -17.01 9.00
CA PHE A 550 24.38 -17.77 8.90
C PHE A 550 24.16 -19.28 9.03
N SER A 551 23.21 -19.72 9.86
CA SER A 551 22.87 -21.14 10.01
C SER A 551 22.24 -21.70 8.73
N ILE A 552 21.30 -20.97 8.11
CA ILE A 552 20.68 -21.36 6.83
C ILE A 552 21.73 -21.47 5.71
N LEU A 553 22.68 -20.54 5.67
CA LEU A 553 23.76 -20.54 4.70
C LEU A 553 24.74 -21.71 4.92
N GLN A 554 25.00 -22.09 6.18
CA GLN A 554 25.82 -23.26 6.51
C GLN A 554 25.17 -24.57 6.06
N ASP A 555 23.85 -24.73 6.24
CA ASP A 555 23.13 -25.96 5.85
C ASP A 555 23.04 -26.17 4.34
N LYS A 556 23.04 -25.08 3.54
CA LYS A 556 23.16 -25.19 2.08
C LYS A 556 24.49 -25.80 1.65
N ASN A 557 25.58 -25.54 2.36
CA ASN A 557 26.88 -26.15 2.07
C ASN A 557 26.95 -27.64 2.46
N LYS A 558 26.21 -28.07 3.49
CA LYS A 558 26.11 -29.50 3.88
C LYS A 558 25.31 -30.34 2.87
N LYS A 559 24.21 -29.82 2.31
CA LYS A 559 23.41 -30.54 1.29
C LYS A 559 24.18 -30.82 -0.01
N TYR A 560 25.24 -30.06 -0.31
CA TYR A 560 26.16 -30.37 -1.43
C TYR A 560 27.24 -31.40 -1.07
N GLN A 561 27.50 -31.66 0.21
CA GLN A 561 28.40 -32.72 0.67
C GLN A 561 27.69 -34.07 0.86
N ASP A 562 26.38 -34.06 1.18
CA ASP A 562 25.58 -35.28 1.42
C ASP A 562 24.87 -35.83 0.18
N SER A 563 25.08 -35.27 -1.02
CA SER A 563 24.58 -35.81 -2.30
C SER A 563 25.30 -37.10 -2.76
N GLY A 564 26.04 -37.75 -1.86
CA GLY A 564 26.82 -38.95 -2.07
C GLY A 564 26.33 -40.18 -1.31
N LYS A 565 25.02 -40.42 -1.16
CA LYS A 565 24.48 -41.76 -0.85
C LYS A 565 23.16 -42.00 -1.57
N ILE A 566 23.27 -42.45 -2.82
CA ILE A 566 22.17 -43.16 -3.50
C ILE A 566 22.02 -44.50 -2.79
N ILE A 567 20.91 -44.68 -2.06
CA ILE A 567 20.47 -46.00 -1.62
C ILE A 567 19.67 -46.59 -2.77
N TYR A 568 20.26 -47.55 -3.49
CA TYR A 568 19.52 -48.43 -4.37
C TYR A 568 18.64 -49.34 -3.50
N LEU A 569 17.32 -49.19 -3.61
CA LEU A 569 16.39 -50.26 -3.25
C LEU A 569 16.29 -51.17 -4.48
N HIS A 570 16.97 -52.31 -4.41
CA HIS A 570 16.84 -53.39 -5.38
C HIS A 570 15.39 -53.93 -5.39
N GLN A 571 14.93 -54.25 -6.60
CA GLN A 571 13.73 -55.05 -6.87
C GLN A 571 13.85 -56.46 -6.28
#